data_AF-A0A1I0W9M0-F1
#
_entry.id   AF-A0A1I0W9M0-F1
#
_cell.length_a   1.000
_cell.length_b   1.000
_cell.length_c   1.000
_cell.angle_alpha   90.00
_cell.angle_beta   90.00
_cell.angle_gamma   90.00
#
_symmetry.space_group_name_H-M   'P 1'
#
loop_
_entity.id
_entity.type
_entity.pdbx_description
1 polymer ?
#
loop_
_entity_poly.entity_id
_entity_poly.type
_entity_poly.pdbx_seq_one_letter_code
_entity_poly.pdbx_strand_id
1 'polypeptide(L)'
;MNKNSRAKKYLIITLLIIGVFFMVGFKSNDNLNGKCEENKCKIEDKEEKSDKETLEEKDELEREEKDETTESDAEIKNKPGAVGKIEEIRKDGENILIRVKGDRHAGYMFDEIVAVINEDTEIKDKCGNEIRGEDLKEGMLVVVEVGDAVTSSLPPQGVAKYIKVQDCSKGDVQGKVKKIQKDKKDNTLRLKVKGEKNENFIFNEAIVIVNEKTEIYDSCGHKVPMNSIKKGSNIQVVFTGPVTKSIPPQGIAKIILIQ
;
A
#
# COMPACT_ATOMS: atom_id res chain seq x y z
N MET A 1 52.45 -67.36 -9.88
CA MET A 1 52.26 -67.82 -8.48
C MET A 1 52.29 -66.61 -7.55
N ASN A 2 51.23 -66.49 -6.78
CA ASN A 2 50.92 -65.67 -5.61
C ASN A 2 52.04 -64.79 -4.97
N LYS A 3 51.73 -63.51 -4.73
CA LYS A 3 51.71 -62.91 -3.36
C LYS A 3 51.13 -61.50 -3.39
N ASN A 4 49.94 -61.38 -2.82
CA ASN A 4 49.24 -60.14 -2.54
C ASN A 4 49.59 -59.71 -1.10
N SER A 5 50.16 -58.51 -0.90
CA SER A 5 50.33 -57.95 0.44
C SER A 5 50.38 -56.42 0.43
N ARG A 6 49.24 -55.85 0.84
CA ARG A 6 49.06 -54.74 1.78
C ARG A 6 49.89 -53.45 1.62
N ALA A 7 49.08 -52.39 1.55
CA ALA A 7 49.14 -51.15 2.34
C ALA A 7 49.95 -49.98 1.78
N LYS A 8 49.22 -48.87 1.60
CA LYS A 8 49.44 -47.49 2.11
C LYS A 8 48.55 -46.58 1.25
N LYS A 9 47.44 -46.03 1.75
CA LYS A 9 47.31 -44.74 2.47
C LYS A 9 48.24 -43.65 1.91
N TYR A 10 47.68 -42.45 1.76
CA TYR A 10 48.23 -41.19 1.21
C TYR A 10 47.86 -40.88 -0.25
N LEU A 11 46.68 -40.27 -0.44
CA LEU A 11 46.38 -39.49 -1.64
C LEU A 11 46.63 -38.00 -1.33
N ILE A 12 47.82 -37.58 -1.74
CA ILE A 12 48.36 -36.23 -1.86
C ILE A 12 47.73 -35.60 -3.12
N ILE A 13 46.99 -34.49 -2.99
CA ILE A 13 47.39 -33.09 -3.30
C ILE A 13 47.46 -32.75 -4.81
N THR A 14 46.83 -31.61 -5.14
CA THR A 14 46.98 -30.71 -6.30
C THR A 14 46.56 -31.14 -7.70
N LEU A 15 45.57 -30.42 -8.26
CA LEU A 15 45.82 -29.65 -9.49
C LEU A 15 44.90 -28.43 -9.58
N LEU A 16 45.56 -27.30 -9.82
CA LEU A 16 45.09 -25.93 -9.87
C LEU A 16 45.09 -25.55 -11.35
N ILE A 17 43.94 -25.23 -11.97
CA ILE A 17 43.92 -24.46 -13.22
C ILE A 17 42.84 -23.37 -13.12
N ILE A 18 43.36 -22.17 -13.33
CA ILE A 18 42.74 -20.85 -13.34
C ILE A 18 41.84 -20.72 -14.59
N GLY A 19 40.67 -20.11 -14.42
CA GLY A 19 39.78 -19.73 -15.52
C GLY A 19 38.81 -18.63 -15.08
N VAL A 20 39.15 -17.41 -15.45
CA VAL A 20 38.44 -16.13 -15.25
C VAL A 20 36.96 -16.21 -15.62
N PHE A 21 36.04 -15.79 -14.73
CA PHE A 21 34.87 -15.01 -15.15
C PHE A 21 34.28 -14.18 -14.01
N PHE A 22 34.19 -12.90 -14.30
CA PHE A 22 33.58 -11.81 -13.55
C PHE A 22 32.06 -12.01 -13.47
N MET A 23 31.45 -11.99 -12.28
CA MET A 23 30.15 -11.36 -12.08
C MET A 23 29.85 -11.15 -10.60
N VAL A 24 29.65 -9.88 -10.27
CA VAL A 24 29.28 -9.34 -8.96
C VAL A 24 27.85 -9.78 -8.61
N GLY A 25 27.70 -10.59 -7.56
CA GLY A 25 26.41 -10.96 -6.99
C GLY A 25 26.07 -10.07 -5.79
N PHE A 26 25.23 -9.07 -6.04
CA PHE A 26 24.54 -8.26 -5.02
C PHE A 26 23.80 -9.18 -4.03
N LYS A 27 24.15 -9.10 -2.74
CA LYS A 27 23.41 -9.76 -1.66
C LYS A 27 22.40 -8.74 -1.13
N SER A 28 21.17 -8.77 -1.65
CA SER A 28 20.03 -8.10 -1.02
C SER A 28 19.64 -8.85 0.24
N ASN A 29 19.56 -8.12 1.34
CA ASN A 29 19.26 -8.59 2.67
C ASN A 29 17.84 -8.14 3.01
N ASP A 30 16.82 -8.91 2.61
CA ASP A 30 15.43 -8.54 2.83
C ASP A 30 14.93 -9.20 4.12
N ASN A 31 15.11 -8.48 5.23
CA ASN A 31 14.52 -8.79 6.52
C ASN A 31 13.18 -8.02 6.63
N LEU A 32 12.14 -8.54 5.99
CA LEU A 32 10.77 -8.04 6.12
C LEU A 32 10.14 -8.63 7.40
N ASN A 33 10.25 -7.90 8.50
CA ASN A 33 9.46 -8.20 9.70
C ASN A 33 9.12 -6.89 10.43
N GLY A 34 8.03 -6.25 10.00
CA GLY A 34 7.52 -4.99 10.58
C GLY A 34 6.00 -4.99 10.66
N LYS A 35 5.47 -5.72 11.64
CA LYS A 35 4.03 -5.89 11.92
C LYS A 35 3.33 -4.54 12.13
N CYS A 36 2.15 -4.33 11.53
CA CYS A 36 1.23 -3.22 11.80
C CYS A 36 0.09 -3.75 12.70
N GLU A 37 -0.33 -3.02 13.74
CA GLU A 37 -1.45 -3.40 14.62
C GLU A 37 -2.72 -2.61 14.28
N GLU A 38 -3.89 -3.28 14.26
CA GLU A 38 -5.19 -2.76 13.80
C GLU A 38 -6.10 -2.35 14.98
N ASN A 39 -6.78 -1.20 14.87
CA ASN A 39 -7.84 -0.75 15.79
C ASN A 39 -9.13 -0.41 15.01
N LYS A 40 -10.29 -0.95 15.45
CA LYS A 40 -11.62 -0.87 14.81
C LYS A 40 -12.25 0.54 14.84
N CYS A 41 -12.70 1.08 13.68
CA CYS A 41 -13.70 2.18 13.62
C CYS A 41 -15.14 1.66 13.79
N LYS A 42 -16.02 2.40 14.47
CA LYS A 42 -17.48 2.18 14.49
C LYS A 42 -18.14 3.22 13.58
N ILE A 43 -19.21 2.87 12.88
CA ILE A 43 -20.00 3.79 12.05
C ILE A 43 -21.39 3.84 12.69
N GLU A 44 -21.85 5.05 13.01
CA GLU A 44 -23.25 5.34 13.32
C GLU A 44 -23.91 5.89 12.06
N ASP A 45 -25.01 5.27 11.65
CA ASP A 45 -25.79 5.65 10.48
C ASP A 45 -26.62 6.90 10.77
N LYS A 46 -26.51 7.93 9.93
CA LYS A 46 -27.57 8.93 9.75
C LYS A 46 -27.85 9.10 8.27
N GLU A 47 -29.06 8.70 7.90
CA GLU A 47 -29.70 8.90 6.61
C GLU A 47 -29.90 10.40 6.33
N GLU A 48 -29.58 10.84 5.12
CA GLU A 48 -30.13 12.10 4.60
C GLU A 48 -30.66 11.92 3.17
N LYS A 49 -31.79 12.60 2.98
CA LYS A 49 -32.75 12.50 1.90
C LYS A 49 -32.32 13.37 0.71
N SER A 50 -32.57 12.86 -0.49
CA SER A 50 -32.46 13.56 -1.76
C SER A 50 -33.47 14.69 -1.89
N ASP A 51 -33.09 15.78 -2.56
CA ASP A 51 -33.97 16.49 -3.50
C ASP A 51 -33.15 17.08 -4.67
N LYS A 52 -33.75 16.96 -5.86
CA LYS A 52 -33.29 17.46 -7.17
C LYS A 52 -33.69 18.92 -7.34
N GLU A 53 -32.90 19.70 -8.09
CA GLU A 53 -33.47 20.67 -9.03
C GLU A 53 -32.48 21.03 -10.16
N THR A 54 -33.08 21.40 -11.29
CA THR A 54 -32.56 21.52 -12.66
C THR A 54 -32.25 22.99 -12.99
N LEU A 55 -31.37 23.29 -13.96
CA LEU A 55 -31.53 24.43 -14.89
C LEU A 55 -30.53 24.37 -16.07
N GLU A 56 -31.04 24.75 -17.24
CA GLU A 56 -30.44 24.71 -18.59
C GLU A 56 -29.75 26.04 -18.99
N GLU A 57 -28.82 25.95 -19.98
CA GLU A 57 -28.52 26.88 -21.11
C GLU A 57 -28.16 28.37 -20.84
N LYS A 58 -27.27 29.09 -21.55
CA LYS A 58 -26.67 29.01 -22.92
C LYS A 58 -25.53 30.07 -23.09
N ASP A 59 -24.62 29.81 -24.06
CA ASP A 59 -23.96 30.70 -25.07
C ASP A 59 -23.24 32.03 -24.64
N GLU A 60 -22.14 32.53 -25.23
CA GLU A 60 -21.36 32.29 -26.47
C GLU A 60 -20.00 33.06 -26.42
N LEU A 61 -18.96 32.56 -27.14
CA LEU A 61 -17.85 33.21 -27.90
C LEU A 61 -16.98 34.34 -27.26
N GLU A 62 -15.64 34.38 -27.36
CA GLU A 62 -14.82 34.47 -28.59
C GLU A 62 -13.38 33.89 -28.43
N ARG A 63 -12.77 33.66 -29.61
CA ARG A 63 -11.47 33.03 -29.90
C ARG A 63 -10.28 33.95 -29.60
N GLU A 64 -9.13 33.34 -29.31
CA GLU A 64 -7.87 33.61 -30.03
C GLU A 64 -6.91 32.42 -29.87
N GLU A 65 -6.36 31.95 -31.01
CA GLU A 65 -5.45 30.82 -31.16
C GLU A 65 -4.04 31.12 -30.62
N LYS A 66 -3.33 30.11 -30.09
CA LYS A 66 -2.05 29.65 -30.65
C LYS A 66 -1.38 28.50 -29.88
N ASP A 67 -0.78 27.65 -30.70
CA ASP A 67 0.38 26.79 -30.48
C ASP A 67 0.24 25.55 -29.60
N GLU A 68 -0.23 24.51 -30.29
CA GLU A 68 0.29 23.15 -30.26
C GLU A 68 1.84 23.13 -30.20
N THR A 69 2.42 22.63 -29.11
CA THR A 69 3.70 21.91 -29.15
C THR A 69 3.87 21.04 -27.90
N THR A 70 3.97 19.74 -28.17
CA THR A 70 4.78 18.73 -27.47
C THR A 70 4.43 18.36 -26.04
N GLU A 71 3.72 17.23 -25.93
CA GLU A 71 3.87 16.25 -24.85
C GLU A 71 5.36 15.85 -24.75
N SER A 72 6.06 16.41 -23.78
CA SER A 72 7.38 15.91 -23.36
C SER A 72 7.42 15.86 -21.85
N ASP A 73 7.55 14.63 -21.34
CA ASP A 73 8.01 14.26 -20.00
C ASP A 73 7.29 14.94 -18.84
N ALA A 74 6.23 14.27 -18.34
CA ALA A 74 5.62 14.60 -17.05
C ALA A 74 6.67 14.44 -15.95
N GLU A 75 7.32 15.55 -15.60
CA GLU A 75 8.10 15.70 -14.40
C GLU A 75 7.20 15.29 -13.22
N ILE A 76 7.53 14.18 -12.55
CA ILE A 76 6.83 13.77 -11.34
C ILE A 76 7.17 14.83 -10.30
N LYS A 77 6.35 15.89 -10.23
CA LYS A 77 6.49 16.94 -9.23
C LYS A 77 6.21 16.30 -7.87
N ASN A 78 7.28 15.90 -7.18
CA ASN A 78 7.18 15.33 -5.85
C ASN A 78 6.47 16.34 -4.95
N LYS A 79 5.36 15.93 -4.35
CA LYS A 79 4.62 16.76 -3.41
C LYS A 79 5.32 16.76 -2.05
N PRO A 80 5.36 17.89 -1.34
CA PRO A 80 5.85 17.91 0.02
C PRO A 80 4.87 17.10 0.90
N GLY A 81 5.37 16.01 1.48
CA GLY A 81 4.55 15.04 2.18
C GLY A 81 5.25 13.69 2.32
N ALA A 82 4.53 12.70 2.87
CA ALA A 82 5.01 11.35 3.08
C ALA A 82 3.86 10.33 3.06
N VAL A 83 4.20 9.08 2.81
CA VAL A 83 3.31 7.93 2.98
C VAL A 83 3.93 7.01 4.02
N GLY A 84 3.18 6.64 5.05
CA GLY A 84 3.75 5.83 6.12
C GLY A 84 2.82 5.62 7.31
N LYS A 85 3.35 5.01 8.36
CA LYS A 85 2.62 4.82 9.62
C LYS A 85 2.81 6.04 10.52
N ILE A 86 1.78 6.36 11.29
CA ILE A 86 1.91 7.28 12.41
C ILE A 86 2.73 6.58 13.51
N GLU A 87 3.94 7.06 13.78
CA GLU A 87 4.79 6.54 14.86
C GLU A 87 4.54 7.24 16.19
N GLU A 88 4.11 8.50 16.15
CA GLU A 88 3.94 9.31 17.35
C GLU A 88 2.85 10.37 17.13
N ILE A 89 2.03 10.61 18.17
CA ILE A 89 1.08 11.72 18.22
C ILE A 89 1.35 12.57 19.45
N ARG A 90 1.55 13.88 19.26
CA ARG A 90 1.71 14.87 20.33
C ARG A 90 0.65 15.95 20.20
N LYS A 91 0.19 16.48 21.33
CA LYS A 91 -0.59 17.72 21.36
C LYS A 91 0.33 18.89 21.66
N ASP A 92 0.19 19.97 20.92
CA ASP A 92 0.90 21.23 21.13
C ASP A 92 -0.11 22.39 21.05
N GLY A 93 -0.61 22.80 22.22
CA GLY A 93 -1.72 23.72 22.32
C GLY A 93 -2.97 23.17 21.63
N GLU A 94 -3.46 23.90 20.62
CA GLU A 94 -4.63 23.53 19.81
C GLU A 94 -4.27 22.61 18.63
N ASN A 95 -2.97 22.47 18.32
CA ASN A 95 -2.51 21.66 17.20
C ASN A 95 -2.19 20.22 17.64
N ILE A 96 -2.29 19.30 16.68
CA ILE A 96 -1.82 17.92 16.83
C ILE A 96 -0.63 17.72 15.91
N LEU A 97 0.49 17.24 16.46
CA LEU A 97 1.66 16.86 15.69
C LEU A 97 1.66 15.35 15.52
N ILE A 98 1.72 14.89 14.28
CA ILE A 98 1.89 13.47 13.97
C ILE A 98 3.25 13.24 13.31
N ARG A 99 4.02 12.27 13.80
CA ARG A 99 5.24 11.81 13.12
C ARG A 99 4.88 10.65 12.22
N VAL A 100 5.05 10.83 10.92
CA VAL A 100 4.76 9.81 9.90
C VAL A 100 6.07 9.30 9.33
N LYS A 101 6.24 7.98 9.32
CA LYS A 101 7.41 7.32 8.79
C LYS A 101 7.04 6.16 7.87
N GLY A 102 7.67 6.10 6.71
CA GLY A 102 7.56 5.04 5.72
C GLY A 102 8.84 4.96 4.88
N ASP A 103 8.78 4.30 3.73
CA ASP A 103 9.87 4.36 2.75
C ASP A 103 9.61 5.47 1.72
N ARG A 104 10.65 5.86 0.98
CA ARG A 104 10.55 6.93 -0.02
C ARG A 104 9.54 6.54 -1.12
N HIS A 105 8.47 7.31 -1.24
CA HIS A 105 7.42 7.11 -2.25
C HIS A 105 7.67 7.97 -3.50
N ALA A 106 7.59 7.37 -4.69
CA ALA A 106 7.65 8.11 -5.94
C ALA A 106 6.42 9.02 -6.06
N GLY A 107 6.60 10.33 -5.84
CA GLY A 107 5.51 11.31 -5.74
C GLY A 107 5.50 12.12 -4.44
N TYR A 108 6.28 11.72 -3.43
CA TYR A 108 6.42 12.46 -2.17
C TYR A 108 7.89 12.75 -1.85
N MET A 109 8.14 13.91 -1.26
CA MET A 109 9.51 14.37 -0.99
C MET A 109 10.18 13.64 0.19
N PHE A 110 9.40 13.15 1.16
CA PHE A 110 9.92 12.64 2.42
C PHE A 110 9.49 11.20 2.68
N ASP A 111 10.41 10.43 3.29
CA ASP A 111 10.16 9.12 3.91
C ASP A 111 9.76 9.28 5.38
N GLU A 112 10.15 10.38 6.01
CA GLU A 112 9.77 10.74 7.37
C GLU A 112 9.42 12.24 7.49
N ILE A 113 8.29 12.56 8.12
CA ILE A 113 7.85 13.95 8.35
C ILE A 113 7.08 14.09 9.65
N VAL A 114 7.17 15.26 10.29
CA VAL A 114 6.24 15.68 11.33
C VAL A 114 5.20 16.62 10.73
N ALA A 115 3.95 16.19 10.69
CA ALA A 115 2.86 16.98 10.17
C ALA A 115 2.11 17.67 11.31
N VAL A 116 1.95 18.99 11.19
CA VAL A 116 1.17 19.81 12.13
C VAL A 116 -0.26 19.89 11.62
N ILE A 117 -1.19 19.34 12.39
CA ILE A 117 -2.62 19.35 12.12
C ILE A 117 -3.23 20.55 12.83
N ASN A 118 -3.92 21.38 12.06
CA ASN A 118 -4.68 22.54 12.51
C ASN A 118 -6.12 22.48 11.93
N GLU A 119 -6.90 23.54 12.15
CA GLU A 119 -8.29 23.62 11.70
C GLU A 119 -8.46 23.57 10.17
N ASP A 120 -7.43 23.97 9.41
CA ASP A 120 -7.43 23.96 7.95
C ASP A 120 -7.04 22.60 7.35
N THR A 121 -6.66 21.63 8.19
CA THR A 121 -6.23 20.32 7.72
C THR A 121 -7.43 19.46 7.36
N GLU A 122 -7.54 19.08 6.09
CA GLU A 122 -8.55 18.11 5.65
C GLU A 122 -8.10 16.68 6.00
N ILE A 123 -8.87 15.99 6.84
CA ILE A 123 -8.58 14.60 7.24
C ILE A 123 -9.71 13.70 6.79
N LYS A 124 -9.38 12.74 5.92
CA LYS A 124 -10.32 11.74 5.43
C LYS A 124 -10.01 10.36 5.95
N ASP A 125 -11.05 9.65 6.36
CA ASP A 125 -10.97 8.21 6.58
C ASP A 125 -10.79 7.46 5.25
N LYS A 126 -10.68 6.14 5.35
CA LYS A 126 -10.57 5.25 4.18
C LYS A 126 -11.81 5.24 3.27
N CYS A 127 -12.96 5.59 3.81
CA CYS A 127 -14.22 5.68 3.08
C CYS A 127 -14.38 7.04 2.38
N GLY A 128 -13.48 7.99 2.65
CA GLY A 128 -13.53 9.34 2.13
C GLY A 128 -14.38 10.29 2.99
N ASN A 129 -14.85 9.84 4.15
CA ASN A 129 -15.56 10.68 5.11
C ASN A 129 -14.57 11.56 5.86
N GLU A 130 -14.98 12.78 6.19
CA GLU A 130 -14.19 13.66 7.05
C GLU A 130 -14.18 13.12 8.49
N ILE A 131 -12.99 13.11 9.08
CA ILE A 131 -12.76 12.75 10.49
C ILE A 131 -11.92 13.84 11.16
N ARG A 132 -11.77 13.77 12.48
CA ARG A 132 -10.99 14.76 13.22
C ARG A 132 -9.56 14.28 13.48
N GLY A 133 -8.68 15.21 13.81
CA GLY A 133 -7.29 14.89 14.17
C GLY A 133 -7.19 13.97 15.39
N GLU A 134 -8.15 14.05 16.31
CA GLU A 134 -8.23 13.17 17.48
C GLU A 134 -8.59 11.72 17.14
N ASP A 135 -9.16 11.46 15.96
CA ASP A 135 -9.49 10.10 15.51
C ASP A 135 -8.26 9.36 14.98
N LEU A 136 -7.17 10.08 14.69
CA LEU A 136 -5.90 9.50 14.30
C LEU A 136 -5.24 8.78 15.48
N LYS A 137 -4.63 7.64 15.18
CA LYS A 137 -3.95 6.80 16.18
C LYS A 137 -2.59 6.37 15.66
N GLU A 138 -1.65 6.22 16.59
CA GLU A 138 -0.38 5.56 16.32
C GLU A 138 -0.63 4.19 15.67
N GLY A 139 0.19 3.84 14.70
CA GLY A 139 0.08 2.64 13.87
C GLY A 139 -0.79 2.78 12.62
N MET A 140 -1.63 3.82 12.50
CA MET A 140 -2.43 4.04 11.28
C MET A 140 -1.54 4.32 10.08
N LEU A 141 -1.82 3.64 8.97
CA LEU A 141 -1.21 3.95 7.68
C LEU A 141 -1.91 5.17 7.07
N VAL A 142 -1.14 6.19 6.72
CA VAL A 142 -1.65 7.45 6.20
C VAL A 142 -0.86 7.93 5.00
N VAL A 143 -1.53 8.68 4.15
CA VAL A 143 -0.89 9.59 3.18
C VAL A 143 -1.04 10.98 3.74
N VAL A 144 0.07 11.73 3.84
CA VAL A 144 0.07 13.11 4.31
C VAL A 144 0.66 14.02 3.24
N GLU A 145 -0.10 15.04 2.86
CA GLU A 145 0.35 16.18 2.08
C GLU A 145 0.48 17.40 2.99
N VAL A 146 1.64 18.04 2.96
CA VAL A 146 1.90 19.27 3.71
C VAL A 146 1.97 20.48 2.76
N GLY A 147 2.01 21.68 3.33
CA GLY A 147 2.30 22.88 2.56
C GLY A 147 3.69 22.89 1.93
N ASP A 148 3.89 23.81 0.98
CA ASP A 148 5.17 23.99 0.30
C ASP A 148 6.28 24.48 1.24
N ALA A 149 5.89 25.06 2.38
CA ALA A 149 6.80 25.45 3.44
C ALA A 149 6.98 24.32 4.47
N VAL A 150 8.19 23.77 4.50
CA VAL A 150 8.64 22.79 5.50
C VAL A 150 9.92 23.28 6.19
N THR A 151 10.11 22.91 7.44
CA THR A 151 11.34 23.23 8.20
C THR A 151 12.51 22.38 7.72
N SER A 152 13.73 22.91 7.81
CA SER A 152 14.97 22.19 7.50
C SER A 152 15.47 21.27 8.63
N SER A 153 14.59 20.89 9.55
CA SER A 153 14.94 19.98 10.65
C SER A 153 14.92 18.52 10.20
N LEU A 154 15.42 17.60 11.03
CA LEU A 154 15.33 16.15 10.81
C LEU A 154 14.60 15.49 11.98
N PRO A 155 13.40 14.93 11.78
CA PRO A 155 12.60 14.96 10.55
C PRO A 155 12.11 16.39 10.21
N PRO A 156 11.88 16.70 8.92
CA PRO A 156 11.28 17.96 8.50
C PRO A 156 9.87 18.08 9.08
N GLN A 157 9.42 19.32 9.28
CA GLN A 157 8.08 19.60 9.82
C GLN A 157 7.32 20.54 8.91
N GLY A 158 6.02 20.31 8.73
CA GLY A 158 5.17 21.16 7.89
C GLY A 158 3.71 21.11 8.33
N VAL A 159 2.95 22.16 7.98
CA VAL A 159 1.50 22.20 8.21
C VAL A 159 0.82 21.25 7.23
N ALA A 160 0.02 20.33 7.74
CA ALA A 160 -0.74 19.39 6.95
C ALA A 160 -1.83 20.13 6.16
N LYS A 161 -1.91 19.86 4.86
CA LYS A 161 -3.03 20.29 4.02
C LYS A 161 -4.07 19.17 3.93
N TYR A 162 -3.59 17.94 3.79
CA TYR A 162 -4.44 16.78 3.57
C TYR A 162 -3.85 15.52 4.22
N ILE A 163 -4.69 14.77 4.93
CA ILE A 163 -4.36 13.49 5.51
C ILE A 163 -5.42 12.48 5.07
N LYS A 164 -4.99 11.38 4.46
CA LYS A 164 -5.88 10.25 4.14
C LYS A 164 -5.47 9.02 4.91
N VAL A 165 -6.37 8.54 5.75
CA VAL A 165 -6.20 7.27 6.44
C VAL A 165 -6.45 6.12 5.47
N GLN A 166 -5.51 5.19 5.42
CA GLN A 166 -5.54 4.02 4.55
C GLN A 166 -6.02 2.76 5.30
N ASP A 167 -6.76 2.94 6.40
CA ASP A 167 -6.82 1.95 7.51
C ASP A 167 -7.24 0.52 7.11
N CYS A 168 -6.40 -0.43 7.50
CA CYS A 168 -6.47 -1.87 7.26
C CYS A 168 -7.38 -2.64 8.23
N SER A 169 -8.23 -1.98 9.02
CA SER A 169 -9.01 -2.65 10.08
C SER A 169 -10.37 -3.21 9.66
N LYS A 170 -10.85 -2.90 8.44
CA LYS A 170 -12.11 -3.40 7.87
C LYS A 170 -11.99 -3.55 6.36
N GLY A 171 -12.54 -4.63 5.84
CA GLY A 171 -12.62 -4.93 4.40
C GLY A 171 -13.65 -6.01 4.14
N ASP A 172 -13.70 -6.53 2.93
CA ASP A 172 -14.64 -7.62 2.61
C ASP A 172 -14.12 -8.96 3.11
N VAL A 173 -12.81 -9.21 2.99
CA VAL A 173 -12.17 -10.43 3.49
C VAL A 173 -10.75 -10.13 3.98
N GLN A 174 -10.36 -10.74 5.09
CA GLN A 174 -8.97 -10.82 5.54
C GLN A 174 -8.59 -12.27 5.76
N GLY A 175 -7.38 -12.65 5.39
CA GLY A 175 -6.87 -13.99 5.69
C GLY A 175 -5.66 -14.39 4.88
N LYS A 176 -5.29 -15.67 4.99
CA LYS A 176 -4.16 -16.24 4.27
C LYS A 176 -4.55 -16.67 2.86
N VAL A 177 -3.70 -16.36 1.89
CA VAL A 177 -3.81 -16.87 0.53
C VAL A 177 -3.52 -18.38 0.53
N LYS A 178 -4.55 -19.21 0.36
CA LYS A 178 -4.44 -20.68 0.34
C LYS A 178 -4.09 -21.22 -1.04
N LYS A 179 -4.60 -20.58 -2.10
CA LYS A 179 -4.38 -20.99 -3.49
C LYS A 179 -4.30 -19.77 -4.39
N ILE A 180 -3.40 -19.80 -5.36
CA ILE A 180 -3.29 -18.83 -6.44
C ILE A 180 -3.47 -19.58 -7.74
N GLN A 181 -4.39 -19.13 -8.59
CA GLN A 181 -4.56 -19.61 -9.96
C GLN A 181 -4.39 -18.44 -10.90
N LYS A 182 -3.47 -18.54 -11.85
CA LYS A 182 -3.26 -17.51 -12.86
C LYS A 182 -4.05 -17.88 -14.11
N ASP A 183 -4.93 -17.01 -14.56
CA ASP A 183 -5.52 -17.16 -15.88
C ASP A 183 -4.59 -16.53 -16.91
N LYS A 184 -4.12 -17.35 -17.86
CA LYS A 184 -3.16 -16.92 -18.88
C LYS A 184 -3.82 -16.09 -19.98
N LYS A 185 -5.14 -16.18 -20.15
CA LYS A 185 -5.86 -15.46 -21.21
C LYS A 185 -6.10 -14.00 -20.85
N ASP A 186 -6.45 -13.75 -19.59
CA ASP A 186 -6.93 -12.43 -19.14
C ASP A 186 -5.95 -11.73 -18.18
N ASN A 187 -4.75 -12.29 -17.98
CA ASN A 187 -3.75 -11.80 -17.01
C ASN A 187 -4.32 -11.56 -15.59
N THR A 188 -5.30 -12.37 -15.17
CA THR A 188 -5.95 -12.27 -13.86
C THR A 188 -5.40 -13.30 -12.87
N LEU A 189 -5.42 -12.96 -11.58
CA LEU A 189 -5.23 -13.95 -10.52
C LEU A 189 -6.54 -14.26 -9.83
N ARG A 190 -6.80 -15.55 -9.59
CA ARG A 190 -7.85 -16.02 -8.70
C ARG A 190 -7.21 -16.53 -7.43
N LEU A 191 -7.41 -15.79 -6.34
CA LEU A 191 -6.88 -16.09 -5.02
C LEU A 191 -7.97 -16.74 -4.18
N LYS A 192 -7.70 -17.89 -3.57
CA LYS A 192 -8.55 -18.43 -2.51
C LYS A 192 -8.02 -17.90 -1.17
N VAL A 193 -8.75 -16.98 -0.56
CA VAL A 193 -8.38 -16.34 0.71
C VAL A 193 -9.22 -16.95 1.82
N LYS A 194 -8.58 -17.34 2.92
CA LYS A 194 -9.25 -17.89 4.09
C LYS A 194 -8.66 -17.29 5.37
N GLY A 195 -9.53 -16.63 6.13
CA GLY A 195 -9.25 -16.13 7.46
C GLY A 195 -10.21 -16.71 8.50
N GLU A 196 -10.19 -16.08 9.66
CA GLU A 196 -11.05 -16.40 10.78
C GLU A 196 -12.28 -15.50 10.78
N LYS A 197 -13.32 -15.89 11.52
CA LYS A 197 -14.52 -15.06 11.65
C LYS A 197 -14.16 -13.80 12.43
N ASN A 198 -14.41 -12.64 11.85
CA ASN A 198 -14.14 -11.34 12.45
C ASN A 198 -15.26 -10.38 12.03
N GLU A 199 -15.82 -9.65 12.99
CA GLU A 199 -16.92 -8.68 12.79
C GLU A 199 -16.54 -7.52 11.85
N ASN A 200 -15.25 -7.30 11.64
CA ASN A 200 -14.75 -6.27 10.73
C ASN A 200 -14.78 -6.66 9.25
N PHE A 201 -15.04 -7.94 8.97
CA PHE A 201 -14.97 -8.52 7.64
C PHE A 201 -16.25 -9.23 7.28
N ILE A 202 -16.74 -8.96 6.08
CA ILE A 202 -18.02 -9.51 5.61
C ILE A 202 -17.89 -11.03 5.40
N PHE A 203 -16.75 -11.47 4.89
CA PHE A 203 -16.48 -12.86 4.55
C PHE A 203 -15.21 -13.34 5.25
N ASN A 204 -15.27 -14.56 5.79
CA ASN A 204 -14.11 -15.28 6.34
C ASN A 204 -13.39 -16.11 5.26
N GLU A 205 -14.07 -16.44 4.16
CA GLU A 205 -13.50 -17.17 3.02
C GLU A 205 -14.08 -16.61 1.73
N ALA A 206 -13.23 -16.28 0.75
CA ALA A 206 -13.66 -15.74 -0.55
C ALA A 206 -12.70 -16.14 -1.67
N ILE A 207 -13.20 -16.15 -2.91
CA ILE A 207 -12.38 -16.15 -4.12
C ILE A 207 -12.23 -14.71 -4.60
N VAL A 208 -11.00 -14.22 -4.59
CA VAL A 208 -10.66 -12.87 -4.97
C VAL A 208 -10.10 -12.88 -6.37
N ILE A 209 -10.70 -12.11 -7.27
CA ILE A 209 -10.24 -11.90 -8.64
C ILE A 209 -9.42 -10.61 -8.66
N VAL A 210 -8.15 -10.72 -9.04
CA VAL A 210 -7.21 -9.61 -9.18
C VAL A 210 -6.99 -9.37 -10.66
N ASN A 211 -7.15 -8.13 -11.09
CA ASN A 211 -6.93 -7.69 -12.46
C ASN A 211 -6.08 -6.40 -12.48
N GLU A 212 -5.89 -5.83 -13.66
CA GLU A 212 -5.07 -4.63 -13.86
C GLU A 212 -5.60 -3.38 -13.15
N LYS A 213 -6.88 -3.35 -12.78
CA LYS A 213 -7.51 -2.26 -12.04
C LYS A 213 -7.38 -2.43 -10.51
N THR A 214 -6.92 -3.58 -10.05
CA THR A 214 -6.73 -3.82 -8.62
C THR A 214 -5.48 -3.11 -8.12
N GLU A 215 -5.62 -2.29 -7.09
CA GLU A 215 -4.50 -1.66 -6.42
C GLU A 215 -3.97 -2.56 -5.29
N ILE A 216 -2.67 -2.80 -5.26
CA ILE A 216 -2.05 -3.71 -4.30
C ILE A 216 -0.99 -2.92 -3.55
N TYR A 217 -1.05 -2.97 -2.23
CA TYR A 217 -0.10 -2.29 -1.36
C TYR A 217 0.58 -3.28 -0.41
N ASP A 218 1.82 -3.00 -0.04
CA ASP A 218 2.52 -3.71 1.03
C ASP A 218 2.12 -3.20 2.42
N SER A 219 2.71 -3.77 3.47
CA SER A 219 2.49 -3.40 4.86
C SER A 219 2.94 -1.97 5.21
N CYS A 220 3.74 -1.36 4.34
CA CYS A 220 4.28 -0.02 4.49
C CYS A 220 3.51 1.02 3.65
N GLY A 221 2.52 0.59 2.84
CA GLY A 221 1.71 1.46 2.00
C GLY A 221 2.28 1.72 0.61
N HIS A 222 3.32 1.00 0.17
CA HIS A 222 3.84 1.13 -1.20
C HIS A 222 2.99 0.32 -2.16
N LYS A 223 2.70 0.90 -3.33
CA LYS A 223 2.04 0.16 -4.42
C LYS A 223 3.00 -0.90 -4.94
N VAL A 224 2.59 -2.16 -4.88
CA VAL A 224 3.40 -3.31 -5.28
C VAL A 224 2.77 -4.05 -6.47
N PRO A 225 3.59 -4.70 -7.31
CA PRO A 225 3.09 -5.46 -8.45
C PRO A 225 2.29 -6.70 -8.02
N MET A 226 1.42 -7.20 -8.91
CA MET A 226 0.56 -8.36 -8.67
C MET A 226 1.32 -9.66 -8.30
N ASN A 227 2.57 -9.78 -8.72
CA ASN A 227 3.44 -10.91 -8.38
C ASN A 227 3.96 -10.90 -6.93
N SER A 228 3.77 -9.81 -6.18
CA SER A 228 4.10 -9.71 -4.75
C SER A 228 3.22 -10.62 -3.90
N ILE A 229 2.00 -10.91 -4.35
CA ILE A 229 1.06 -11.80 -3.66
C ILE A 229 1.55 -13.24 -3.79
N LYS A 230 2.02 -13.80 -2.67
CA LYS A 230 2.50 -15.18 -2.57
C LYS A 230 1.50 -16.06 -1.84
N LYS A 231 1.53 -17.36 -2.12
CA LYS A 231 0.80 -18.34 -1.30
C LYS A 231 1.28 -18.21 0.15
N GLY A 232 0.34 -18.14 1.09
CA GLY A 232 0.62 -17.96 2.51
C GLY A 232 0.63 -16.50 2.98
N SER A 233 0.67 -15.51 2.08
CA SER A 233 0.58 -14.09 2.44
C SER A 233 -0.71 -13.84 3.21
N ASN A 234 -0.63 -13.07 4.30
CA ASN A 234 -1.80 -12.49 4.91
C ASN A 234 -2.20 -11.29 4.06
N ILE A 235 -3.46 -11.25 3.64
CA ILE A 235 -3.97 -10.12 2.88
C ILE A 235 -5.32 -9.68 3.40
N GLN A 236 -5.60 -8.41 3.22
CA GLN A 236 -6.92 -7.83 3.31
C GLN A 236 -7.37 -7.39 1.92
N VAL A 237 -8.66 -7.54 1.65
CA VAL A 237 -9.25 -7.25 0.34
C VAL A 237 -10.50 -6.41 0.49
N VAL A 238 -10.63 -5.43 -0.40
CA VAL A 238 -11.86 -4.67 -0.65
C VAL A 238 -12.29 -4.95 -2.09
N PHE A 239 -13.53 -5.32 -2.32
CA PHE A 239 -14.13 -5.58 -3.62
C PHE A 239 -14.63 -4.28 -4.27
N THR A 240 -14.67 -4.26 -5.60
CA THR A 240 -15.14 -3.11 -6.36
C THR A 240 -16.67 -2.93 -6.29
N GLY A 241 -17.41 -3.99 -5.95
CA GLY A 241 -18.87 -3.98 -5.94
C GLY A 241 -19.45 -5.31 -5.47
N PRO A 242 -20.69 -5.66 -5.86
CA PRO A 242 -21.36 -6.85 -5.36
C PRO A 242 -20.60 -8.14 -5.71
N VAL A 243 -20.60 -9.08 -4.76
CA VAL A 243 -20.00 -10.42 -4.94
C VAL A 243 -21.05 -11.46 -5.32
N THR A 244 -20.59 -12.57 -5.90
CA THR A 244 -21.45 -13.72 -6.20
C THR A 244 -21.99 -14.37 -4.93
N LYS A 245 -23.22 -14.90 -5.00
CA LYS A 245 -23.87 -15.63 -3.89
C LYS A 245 -23.40 -17.09 -3.75
N SER A 246 -22.23 -17.44 -4.30
CA SER A 246 -21.67 -18.79 -4.18
C SER A 246 -21.00 -19.01 -2.82
N ILE A 247 -20.64 -20.25 -2.50
CA ILE A 247 -19.88 -20.60 -1.28
C ILE A 247 -18.58 -21.30 -1.70
N PRO A 248 -17.40 -20.66 -1.55
CA PRO A 248 -17.21 -19.29 -1.09
C PRO A 248 -17.69 -18.24 -2.13
N PRO A 249 -18.02 -17.02 -1.68
CA PRO A 249 -18.35 -15.90 -2.56
C PRO A 249 -17.15 -15.49 -3.40
N GLN A 250 -17.41 -14.87 -4.54
CA GLN A 250 -16.39 -14.44 -5.49
C GLN A 250 -16.61 -13.00 -5.94
N GLY A 251 -15.54 -12.21 -6.01
CA GLY A 251 -15.60 -10.80 -6.39
C GLY A 251 -14.28 -10.28 -6.96
N ILE A 252 -14.36 -9.13 -7.64
CA ILE A 252 -13.20 -8.41 -8.20
C ILE A 252 -12.66 -7.46 -7.13
N ALA A 253 -11.37 -7.58 -6.83
CA ALA A 253 -10.72 -6.71 -5.86
C ALA A 253 -10.52 -5.30 -6.44
N LYS A 254 -10.93 -4.30 -5.66
CA LYS A 254 -10.53 -2.91 -5.81
C LYS A 254 -9.15 -2.69 -5.19
N ILE A 255 -8.98 -3.13 -3.94
CA ILE A 255 -7.76 -2.92 -3.15
C ILE A 255 -7.34 -4.22 -2.48
N ILE A 256 -6.04 -4.50 -2.44
CA ILE A 256 -5.41 -5.56 -1.66
C ILE A 256 -4.28 -4.98 -0.83
N LEU A 257 -4.26 -5.29 0.46
CA LEU A 257 -3.17 -4.92 1.37
C LEU A 257 -2.48 -6.18 1.84
N ILE A 258 -1.16 -6.26 1.67
CA ILE A 258 -0.32 -7.38 2.12
C ILE A 258 0.20 -7.08 3.52
N GLN A 259 0.03 -8.04 4.44
CA GLN A 259 0.38 -7.95 5.87
C GLN A 259 1.53 -8.89 6.25
#